data_AF-A0A151RFF4-F1
#
_entry.id   AF-A0A151RFF4-F1
#
_cell.length_a   1.000
_cell.length_b   1.000
_cell.length_c   1.000
_cell.angle_alpha   90.00
_cell.angle_beta   90.00
_cell.angle_gamma   90.00
#
_symmetry.space_group_name_H-M   'P 1'
#
loop_
_entity.id
_entity.type
_entity.pdbx_description
1 polymer ?
#
loop_
_entity_poly.entity_id
_entity_poly.type
_entity_poly.pdbx_seq_one_letter_code
_entity_poly.pdbx_strand_id
1 'polypeptide(L)'
;MTGDPSKFLSLKLKNEGFVTYGDNNKGKILGHGNIGNSSSSTLIENVLLVEGLKHNLLNISQLSDKRFKIEFDNTCCLICDKLTKEIRYIGKRIDNIYMLN
;
A
#
# COMPACT_ATOMS: atom_id res chain seq x y z
N MET A 1 -1.20 -0.09 3.86
CA MET A 1 -1.07 -0.40 5.29
C MET A 1 0.40 -0.54 5.63
N THR A 2 0.80 -0.13 6.83
CA THR A 2 2.16 -0.30 7.35
C THR A 2 2.11 -0.52 8.86
N GLY A 3 3.12 -1.18 9.44
CA GLY A 3 3.34 -1.17 10.88
C GLY A 3 4.37 -0.12 11.33
N ASP A 4 4.90 0.67 10.40
CA ASP A 4 5.95 1.65 10.65
C ASP A 4 5.35 3.08 10.68
N PRO A 5 5.21 3.70 11.86
CA PRO A 5 4.66 5.04 11.99
C PRO A 5 5.57 6.12 11.40
N SER A 6 6.87 5.86 11.21
CA SER A 6 7.82 6.87 10.69
C SER A 6 7.59 7.22 9.22
N LYS A 7 6.86 6.39 8.49
CA LYS A 7 6.55 6.60 7.06
C LYS A 7 5.45 7.62 6.82
N PHE A 8 4.74 8.04 7.86
CA PHE A 8 3.61 8.95 7.73
C PHE A 8 4.06 10.41 7.70
N LEU A 9 3.57 11.16 6.71
CA LEU A 9 3.65 12.62 6.69
C LEU A 9 2.61 13.24 7.63
N SER A 10 1.47 12.58 7.77
CA SER A 10 0.43 12.88 8.75
C SER A 10 -0.10 11.57 9.32
N LEU A 11 -0.27 11.51 10.64
CA LEU A 11 -0.80 10.34 11.32
C LEU A 11 -1.79 10.77 12.39
N LYS A 12 -3.01 10.25 12.31
CA LYS A 12 -4.02 10.39 13.35
C LYS A 12 -4.16 9.06 14.06
N LEU A 13 -3.71 9.02 15.32
CA LEU A 13 -3.92 7.86 16.18
C LEU A 13 -5.39 7.79 16.58
N LYS A 14 -5.98 6.63 16.34
CA LYS A 14 -7.36 6.32 16.70
C LYS A 14 -7.53 4.81 16.66
N ASN A 15 -8.20 4.26 17.67
CA ASN A 15 -8.56 2.85 17.66
C ASN A 15 -9.71 2.64 16.65
N GLU A 16 -9.39 2.06 15.48
CA GLU A 16 -10.33 1.93 14.35
C GLU A 16 -10.73 0.47 14.07
N GLY A 17 -10.53 -0.41 15.05
CA GLY A 17 -10.88 -1.82 14.94
C GLY A 17 -9.71 -2.66 14.44
N PHE A 18 -10.00 -3.59 13.52
CA PHE A 18 -9.04 -4.63 13.12
C PHE A 18 -9.04 -4.84 11.61
N VAL A 19 -7.87 -5.16 11.07
CA VAL A 19 -7.70 -5.74 9.73
C VAL A 19 -7.68 -7.26 9.89
N THR A 20 -8.46 -7.98 9.09
CA THR A 20 -8.38 -9.44 8.98
C THR A 20 -7.41 -9.81 7.85
N TYR A 21 -6.47 -10.70 8.13
CA TYR A 21 -5.51 -11.21 7.16
C TYR A 21 -6.03 -12.46 6.44
N GLY A 22 -5.31 -12.92 5.42
CA GLY A 22 -5.69 -14.11 4.65
C GLY A 22 -5.70 -15.41 5.46
N ASP A 23 -5.00 -15.45 6.60
CA ASP A 23 -4.98 -16.57 7.55
C ASP A 23 -6.06 -16.44 8.64
N ASN A 24 -6.98 -15.48 8.51
CA ASN A 24 -8.03 -15.11 9.48
C ASN A 24 -7.52 -14.51 10.80
N ASN A 25 -6.21 -14.35 11.00
CA ASN A 25 -5.70 -13.57 12.12
C ASN A 25 -6.05 -12.08 11.94
N LYS A 26 -6.03 -11.35 13.05
CA LYS A 26 -6.41 -9.93 13.07
C LYS A 26 -5.28 -9.05 13.57
N GLY A 27 -5.02 -7.95 12.86
CA GLY A 27 -4.13 -6.88 13.30
C GLY A 27 -4.92 -5.67 13.78
N LYS A 28 -4.55 -5.13 14.93
CA LYS A 28 -5.21 -3.93 15.49
C LYS A 28 -4.84 -2.69 14.68
N ILE A 29 -5.83 -1.89 14.31
CA ILE A 29 -5.61 -0.61 13.65
C ILE A 29 -5.34 0.45 14.74
N LEU A 30 -4.14 1.01 14.71
CA LEU A 30 -3.69 2.04 15.66
C LEU A 30 -4.03 3.46 15.20
N GLY A 31 -4.29 3.62 13.91
CA GLY A 31 -4.70 4.89 13.30
C GLY A 31 -4.58 4.86 11.79
N HIS A 32 -4.74 6.02 11.16
CA HIS A 32 -4.54 6.19 9.73
C HIS A 32 -3.89 7.53 9.43
N GLY A 33 -3.39 7.66 8.20
CA GLY A 33 -2.71 8.86 7.77
C GLY A 33 -2.24 8.80 6.33
N ASN A 34 -1.47 9.79 5.92
CA ASN A 34 -0.95 9.88 4.56
C ASN A 34 0.54 9.54 4.52
N ILE A 35 0.94 8.77 3.53
CA ILE A 35 2.33 8.40 3.25
C ILE A 35 2.72 8.98 1.90
N GLY A 36 3.93 9.52 1.79
CA GLY A 36 4.46 10.02 0.54
C GLY A 36 5.85 10.59 0.74
N ASN A 37 6.42 11.11 -0.34
CA ASN A 37 7.62 11.93 -0.26
C ASN A 37 7.22 13.39 -0.47
N SER A 38 7.57 14.25 0.49
CA SER A 38 7.31 15.69 0.48
C SER A 38 7.80 16.40 -0.79
N SER A 39 8.80 15.81 -1.46
CA SER A 39 9.42 16.31 -2.69
C SER A 39 8.80 15.74 -3.98
N SER A 40 7.84 14.81 -3.87
CA SER A 40 7.22 14.11 -5.01
C SER A 40 5.71 14.33 -5.06
N SER A 41 5.12 14.16 -6.24
CA SER A 41 3.65 14.15 -6.41
C SER A 41 3.00 12.85 -5.90
N THR A 42 3.77 11.87 -5.40
CA THR A 42 3.26 10.58 -4.97
C THR A 42 2.77 10.66 -3.52
N LEU A 43 1.46 10.88 -3.36
CA LEU A 43 0.76 10.85 -2.07
C LEU A 43 -0.22 9.66 -2.03
N ILE A 44 -0.06 8.79 -1.04
CA ILE A 44 -0.99 7.70 -0.72
C ILE A 44 -1.77 8.09 0.52
N GLU A 45 -3.07 8.24 0.35
CA GLU A 45 -3.98 8.72 1.39
C GLU A 45 -4.63 7.56 2.14
N ASN A 46 -5.08 7.81 3.37
CA ASN A 46 -5.84 6.86 4.17
C ASN A 46 -5.11 5.52 4.37
N VAL A 47 -3.80 5.58 4.61
CA VAL A 47 -3.00 4.40 4.93
C VAL A 47 -3.23 4.03 6.40
N LEU A 48 -3.61 2.79 6.66
CA LEU A 48 -3.77 2.27 8.02
C LEU A 48 -2.40 1.95 8.64
N LEU A 49 -2.21 2.38 9.89
CA LEU A 49 -1.16 1.91 10.80
C LEU A 49 -1.68 0.69 11.54
N VAL A 50 -1.06 -0.47 11.33
CA VAL A 50 -1.52 -1.75 11.87
C VAL A 50 -0.44 -2.34 12.78
N GLU A 51 -0.82 -2.67 14.01
CA GLU A 51 0.08 -3.25 15.01
C GLU A 51 0.67 -4.59 14.51
N GLY A 52 1.99 -4.76 14.68
CA GLY A 52 2.70 -6.00 14.33
C GLY A 52 2.90 -6.24 12.82
N LEU A 53 2.46 -5.32 11.95
CA LEU A 53 2.61 -5.48 10.51
C LEU A 53 4.06 -5.22 10.06
N LYS A 54 4.81 -6.29 9.79
CA LYS A 54 6.25 -6.23 9.46
C LYS A 54 6.55 -5.72 8.05
N HIS A 55 5.65 -5.96 7.10
CA HIS A 55 5.81 -5.55 5.70
C HIS A 55 4.71 -4.58 5.29
N ASN A 56 5.07 -3.61 4.46
CA ASN A 56 4.11 -2.68 3.89
C ASN A 56 3.24 -3.41 2.87
N LEU A 57 1.93 -3.22 2.97
CA LEU A 57 0.96 -3.77 2.04
C LEU A 57 0.27 -2.62 1.30
N LEU A 58 0.29 -2.64 -0.03
CA LEU A 58 -0.50 -1.72 -0.84
C LEU A 58 -1.88 -2.30 -1.10
N ASN A 59 -2.90 -1.47 -0.97
CA ASN A 59 -4.26 -1.85 -1.32
C ASN A 59 -4.47 -1.59 -2.83
N ILE A 60 -4.77 -2.65 -3.58
CA ILE A 60 -5.03 -2.59 -5.03
C ILE A 60 -6.20 -1.65 -5.35
N SER A 61 -7.24 -1.63 -4.52
CA SER A 61 -8.40 -0.74 -4.72
C SER A 61 -7.98 0.72 -4.67
N GLN A 62 -7.11 1.11 -3.73
CA GLN A 62 -6.61 2.50 -3.65
C GLN A 62 -5.85 2.90 -4.91
N LEU A 63 -5.03 1.99 -5.47
CA LEU A 63 -4.32 2.25 -6.73
C LEU A 63 -5.30 2.38 -7.90
N SER A 64 -6.31 1.50 -7.97
CA SER A 64 -7.35 1.54 -9.00
C SER A 64 -8.15 2.86 -8.98
N ASP A 65 -8.54 3.31 -7.78
CA ASP A 65 -9.27 4.56 -7.55
C ASP A 65 -8.45 5.79 -7.96
N LYS A 66 -7.12 5.73 -7.75
CA LYS A 66 -6.16 6.75 -8.23
C LYS A 66 -5.80 6.60 -9.71
N ARG A 67 -6.63 5.90 -10.50
CA ARG A 67 -6.49 5.73 -11.95
C ARG A 67 -5.22 4.99 -12.37
N PHE A 68 -4.64 4.15 -11.50
CA PHE A 68 -3.65 3.20 -11.96
C PHE A 68 -4.32 1.96 -12.56
N LYS A 69 -3.73 1.42 -13.62
CA LYS A 69 -3.98 0.07 -14.13
C LYS A 69 -2.92 -0.84 -13.52
N ILE A 70 -3.35 -1.95 -12.95
CA ILE A 70 -2.43 -2.96 -12.43
C ILE A 70 -2.55 -4.19 -13.33
N GLU A 71 -1.44 -4.64 -13.90
CA GLU A 71 -1.34 -5.87 -14.67
C GLU A 71 -0.47 -6.86 -13.91
N PHE A 72 -0.88 -8.12 -13.85
CA PHE A 72 -0.14 -9.18 -13.18
C PHE A 72 0.23 -10.24 -14.21
N ASP A 73 1.50 -10.66 -14.21
CA ASP A 73 1.98 -11.83 -14.92
C ASP A 73 2.67 -12.81 -13.94
N ASN A 74 3.16 -13.94 -14.44
CA ASN A 74 3.75 -14.97 -13.59
C ASN A 74 5.11 -14.57 -12.97
N THR A 75 5.71 -13.46 -13.38
CA THR A 75 7.03 -12.95 -12.96
C THR A 75 6.99 -11.58 -12.30
N CYS A 76 6.00 -10.74 -12.60
CA CYS A 76 5.93 -9.37 -12.13
C CYS A 76 4.50 -8.81 -12.13
N CYS A 77 4.34 -7.65 -11.49
CA CYS A 77 3.19 -6.78 -11.67
C CYS A 77 3.63 -5.42 -12.19
N LEU A 78 2.84 -4.85 -13.08
CA LEU A 78 3.05 -3.51 -13.65
C LEU A 78 1.97 -2.58 -13.10
N ILE A 79 2.39 -1.43 -12.58
CA ILE A 79 1.48 -0.36 -12.17
C ILE A 79 1.64 0.79 -13.16
N CYS A 80 0.63 0.97 -14.01
CA CYS A 80 0.64 1.91 -15.11
C CYS A 80 -0.34 3.06 -14.88
N ASP A 81 0.04 4.26 -15.28
CA ASP A 81 -0.87 5.40 -15.34
C ASP A 81 -1.90 5.17 -16.46
N LYS A 82 -3.21 5.19 -16.14
CA LYS A 82 -4.24 4.92 -17.16
C LYS A 82 -4.27 5.97 -18.27
N LEU A 83 -3.87 7.21 -18.00
CA LEU A 83 -3.89 8.32 -18.95
C LEU A 83 -2.65 8.31 -19.84
N THR A 84 -1.47 8.36 -19.23
CA THR A 84 -0.20 8.46 -19.99
C THR A 84 0.27 7.11 -20.54
N LYS A 85 -0.29 6.00 -20.02
CA LYS A 85 0.15 4.62 -20.29
C LYS A 85 1.58 4.31 -19.82
N GLU A 86 2.22 5.24 -19.10
CA GLU A 86 3.55 5.03 -18.56
C GLU A 86 3.53 4.04 -17.38
N ILE A 87 4.54 3.19 -17.33
CA ILE A 87 4.81 2.32 -16.19
C ILE A 87 5.38 3.19 -15.07
N ARG A 88 4.68 3.29 -13.95
CA ARG A 88 5.12 4.03 -12.76
C ARG A 88 5.95 3.15 -11.83
N TYR A 89 5.55 1.89 -11.70
CA TYR A 89 6.22 0.92 -10.85
C TYR A 89 6.19 -0.48 -11.45
N ILE A 90 7.21 -1.26 -11.14
CA ILE A 90 7.32 -2.68 -11.47
C ILE A 90 7.54 -3.43 -10.16
N GLY A 91 6.60 -4.30 -9.80
CA GLY A 91 6.75 -5.21 -8.67
C GLY A 91 7.25 -6.56 -9.15
N LYS A 92 8.38 -7.05 -8.64
CA LYS A 92 8.87 -8.40 -8.96
C LYS A 92 8.14 -9.44 -8.13
N ARG A 93 7.78 -10.57 -8.74
CA ARG A 93 7.23 -11.70 -8.00
C ARG A 93 8.36 -12.48 -7.33
N ILE A 94 8.27 -12.64 -6.02
CA ILE A 94 9.12 -13.50 -5.20
C ILE A 94 8.18 -14.46 -4.49
N ASP A 95 8.33 -15.75 -4.75
CA ASP A 95 7.38 -16.81 -4.39
C ASP A 95 5.95 -16.47 -4.86
N ASN A 96 5.04 -16.20 -3.93
CA ASN A 96 3.65 -15.85 -4.20
C ASN A 96 3.31 -14.39 -3.88
N ILE A 97 4.33 -13.53 -3.74
CA ILE A 97 4.18 -12.12 -3.36
C ILE A 97 4.79 -11.23 -4.44
N TYR A 98 4.06 -10.19 -4.85
CA TYR A 98 4.61 -9.13 -5.70
C TYR A 98 5.20 -8.04 -4.84
N MET A 99 6.52 -7.84 -4.95
CA MET A 99 7.29 -6.89 -4.15
C MET A 99 7.69 -5.69 -4.98
N LEU A 100 7.35 -4.50 -4.48
CA LEU A 100 7.80 -3.22 -5.01
C LEU A 100 9.05 -2.82 -4.22
N ASN A 101 10.16 -2.65 -4.93
CA ASN A 101 11.45 -2.25 -4.36
C ASN A 101 11.68 -0.74 -4.50
#